data_AF-A0A9D0BDZ9-F1
#
_entry.id   AF-A0A9D0BDZ9-F1
#
_cell.length_a   1.000
_cell.length_b   1.000
_cell.length_c   1.000
_cell.angle_alpha   90.00
_cell.angle_beta   90.00
_cell.angle_gamma   90.00
#
_symmetry.space_group_name_H-M   'P 1'
#
loop_
_entity.id
_entity.type
_entity.pdbx_description
1 polymer ?
#
loop_
_entity_poly.entity_id
_entity_poly.type
_entity_poly.pdbx_seq_one_letter_code
_entity_poly.pdbx_strand_id
1 'polypeptide(L)' 'MLVLTRRVGESVFIFPSDELPPDMPVSELFKDGPIQVTLTRVTGNQARLGIVAPDSLVIAREEVA' A
#
# COMPACT_ATOMS: atom_id res chain seq x y z
N MET A 1 4.93 -7.82 -3.67
CA MET A 1 4.61 -7.71 -2.22
C MET A 1 5.65 -6.83 -1.54
N LEU A 2 5.24 -5.68 -1.04
CA LEU A 2 6.08 -4.78 -0.24
C LEU A 2 5.92 -5.14 1.25
N VAL A 3 7.01 -5.10 2.02
CA VAL A 3 6.97 -5.36 3.46
C VAL A 3 7.65 -4.21 4.21
N LEU A 4 6.93 -3.61 5.14
CA LEU A 4 7.41 -2.48 5.94
C LEU A 4 7.01 -2.62 7.41
N THR A 5 7.73 -1.95 8.29
CA THR A 5 7.49 -2.02 9.74
C THR A 5 6.89 -0.72 10.22
N ARG A 6 5.76 -0.78 10.93
CA ARG A 6 5.06 0.35 11.54
C ARG A 6 4.97 0.24 13.06
N ARG A 7 4.89 1.38 13.73
CA ARG A 7 4.56 1.53 15.15
C ARG A 7 3.21 2.22 15.29
N VAL A 8 2.70 2.27 16.52
CA VAL A 8 1.50 3.04 16.86
C VAL A 8 1.72 4.51 16.44
N GLY A 9 0.81 5.02 15.61
CA GLY A 9 0.85 6.39 15.09
C GLY A 9 1.60 6.57 13.77
N GLU A 10 2.25 5.54 13.22
CA GLU A 10 2.89 5.62 11.90
C GLU A 10 1.94 5.18 10.79
N SER A 11 1.87 5.97 9.71
CA SER A 11 0.94 5.71 8.60
C SER A 11 1.61 5.14 7.34
N VAL A 12 0.77 4.63 6.45
CA VAL A 12 1.11 4.24 5.07
C VAL A 12 0.08 4.88 4.16
N PHE A 13 0.52 5.52 3.09
CA PHE A 13 -0.36 6.08 2.05
C PHE A 13 -0.38 5.15 0.84
N ILE A 14 -1.57 4.96 0.28
CA ILE A 14 -1.81 4.20 -0.95
C ILE A 14 -2.65 5.09 -1.87
N PHE A 15 -2.11 5.45 -3.03
CA PHE A 15 -2.76 6.38 -3.96
C PHE A 15 -2.40 6.05 -5.42
N PRO A 16 -3.19 6.52 -6.39
CA PRO A 16 -2.89 6.36 -7.82
C PRO A 16 -1.54 6.99 -8.18
N SER A 17 -0.77 6.33 -9.06
CA SER A 17 0.39 6.96 -9.70
C SER A 17 -0.02 8.18 -10.54
N ASP A 18 0.85 9.19 -10.61
CA ASP A 18 0.67 10.36 -11.50
C ASP A 18 0.66 9.98 -12.99
N GLU A 19 1.13 8.78 -13.33
CA GLU A 19 1.12 8.24 -14.69
C GLU A 19 -0.24 7.64 -15.09
N LEU A 20 -1.19 7.55 -14.15
CA LEU A 20 -2.53 6.99 -14.44
C LEU A 20 -3.42 8.00 -15.19
N PRO A 21 -4.11 7.55 -16.25
CA PRO A 21 -5.15 8.34 -16.89
C PRO A 21 -6.25 8.74 -15.90
N PRO A 22 -6.68 10.02 -15.84
CA PRO A 22 -7.71 10.48 -14.91
C PRO A 22 -9.08 9.82 -15.11
N ASP A 23 -9.34 9.32 -16.32
CA ASP A 23 -10.58 8.68 -16.76
C ASP A 23 -10.51 7.15 -16.72
N MET A 24 -9.42 6.56 -16.20
CA MET A 24 -9.30 5.11 -16.05
C MET A 24 -10.45 4.59 -15.15
N PRO A 25 -11.20 3.58 -15.59
CA PRO A 25 -12.22 2.99 -14.74
C PRO A 25 -11.59 2.22 -13.58
N VAL A 26 -12.19 2.34 -12.40
CA VAL A 26 -11.73 1.65 -11.17
C VAL A 26 -11.65 0.13 -11.34
N SER A 27 -12.53 -0.45 -12.16
CA SER A 27 -12.47 -1.89 -12.49
C SER A 27 -11.18 -2.29 -13.18
N GLU A 28 -10.60 -1.39 -13.97
CA GLU A 28 -9.33 -1.63 -14.66
C GLU A 28 -8.13 -1.43 -13.74
N LEU A 29 -8.23 -0.50 -12.78
CA LEU A 29 -7.23 -0.30 -11.72
C LEU A 29 -7.04 -1.58 -10.88
N PHE A 30 -8.13 -2.28 -10.58
CA PHE A 30 -8.11 -3.50 -9.75
C PHE A 30 -8.18 -4.81 -10.55
N LYS A 31 -7.92 -4.77 -11.87
CA LYS A 31 -7.97 -5.97 -12.72
C LYS A 31 -6.97 -7.05 -12.26
N ASP A 32 -5.83 -6.63 -11.73
CA ASP A 32 -4.74 -7.49 -11.25
C ASP A 32 -4.95 -7.96 -9.81
N GLY A 33 -6.07 -7.54 -9.18
CA GLY A 33 -6.49 -7.98 -7.85
C GLY A 33 -6.72 -6.82 -6.87
N PRO A 34 -7.25 -7.14 -5.67
CA PRO A 34 -7.49 -6.15 -4.62
C PRO A 34 -6.17 -5.72 -3.94
N ILE A 35 -6.26 -4.65 -3.14
CA ILE A 35 -5.22 -4.35 -2.16
C ILE A 35 -5.36 -5.32 -0.99
N GLN A 36 -4.35 -6.15 -0.76
CA GLN A 36 -4.26 -7.03 0.39
C GLN A 36 -3.24 -6.47 1.38
N VAL A 37 -3.70 -6.17 2.60
CA VAL A 37 -2.85 -5.80 3.74
C VAL A 37 -2.80 -6.97 4.72
N THR A 38 -1.60 -7.40 5.09
CA THR A 38 -1.38 -8.53 5.98
C THR A 38 -0.44 -8.13 7.11
N LEU A 39 -0.87 -8.30 8.35
CA LEU A 39 0.00 -8.19 9.52
C LEU A 39 0.85 -9.45 9.63
N THR A 40 2.04 -9.43 9.03
CA THR A 40 2.93 -10.60 8.92
C THR A 40 3.60 -10.99 10.24
N ARG A 41 3.86 -10.01 11.11
CA ARG A 41 4.51 -10.23 12.41
C ARG A 41 4.26 -9.05 13.34
N VAL A 42 4.19 -9.32 14.65
CA VAL A 42 4.30 -8.30 15.70
C VAL A 42 5.50 -8.63 16.58
N THR A 43 6.33 -7.66 16.90
CA THR A 43 7.50 -7.82 17.78
C THR A 43 7.65 -6.59 18.65
N GLY A 44 7.34 -6.72 19.94
CA GLY A 44 7.28 -5.58 20.86
C GLY A 44 6.27 -4.54 20.38
N ASN A 45 6.73 -3.30 20.19
CA ASN A 45 5.91 -2.19 19.69
C ASN A 45 5.94 -2.04 18.15
N GLN A 46 6.46 -3.02 17.42
CA GLN A 46 6.60 -2.99 15.97
C GLN A 46 5.68 -4.01 15.30
N ALA A 47 4.91 -3.55 14.32
CA ALA A 47 4.04 -4.34 13.46
C ALA A 47 4.63 -4.40 12.04
N ARG A 48 4.84 -5.60 11.51
CA ARG A 48 5.34 -5.82 10.15
C ARG A 48 4.16 -6.02 9.20
N LEU A 49 3.92 -5.03 8.35
CA LEU A 49 2.85 -5.03 7.36
C LEU A 49 3.38 -5.51 6.01
N GLY A 50 2.75 -6.52 5.43
CA GLY A 50 2.88 -6.91 4.04
C GLY A 50 1.74 -6.30 3.24
N ILE A 51 2.06 -5.64 2.13
CA ILE A 51 1.08 -4.99 1.25
C ILE A 51 1.28 -5.55 -0.16
N VAL A 52 0.19 -6.04 -0.73
CA VAL A 52 0.08 -6.42 -2.14
C VAL A 52 -0.98 -5.52 -2.74
N ALA A 53 -0.65 -4.84 -3.82
CA ALA A 53 -1.54 -3.94 -4.54
C ALA A 53 -1.17 -4.00 -6.03
N PRO A 54 -2.08 -3.61 -6.93
CA PRO A 54 -1.75 -3.35 -8.33
C PRO A 54 -0.57 -2.39 -8.48
N ASP A 55 0.28 -2.62 -9.49
CA ASP A 55 1.49 -1.81 -9.75
C ASP A 55 1.18 -0.34 -10.13
N SER A 56 -0.07 -0.09 -10.53
CA SER A 56 -0.62 1.23 -10.81
C SER A 56 -0.81 2.10 -9.56
N LEU A 57 -0.77 1.50 -8.37
CA LEU A 57 -0.86 2.20 -7.09
C LEU A 57 0.52 2.41 -6.47
N VAL A 58 0.75 3.64 -6.03
CA VAL A 58 1.92 4.02 -5.24
C VAL A 58 1.66 3.69 -3.78
N ILE A 59 2.63 3.02 -3.14
CA ILE A 59 2.63 2.77 -1.70
C ILE A 59 3.77 3.57 -1.08
N ALA A 60 3.43 4.63 -0.34
CA ALA A 60 4.39 5.51 0.30
C ALA A 60 4.30 5.41 1.82
N ARG A 61 5.43 5.63 2.48
CA ARG A 61 5.49 5.79 3.92
C ARG A 61 5.28 7.27 4.23
N GLU A 62 4.53 7.59 5.27
CA GLU A 62 4.25 8.97 5.67
C GLU A 62 5.54 9.81 5.81
N GLU A 63 6.62 9.22 6.31
CA GLU A 63 7.89 9.92 6.49
C GLU A 63 8.65 10.25 5.19
N VAL A 64 8.16 9.80 4.02
CA VAL A 64 8.79 10.02 2.71
C VAL A 64 7.84 10.68 1.70
N ALA A 65 6.56 10.79 2.03
CA ALA A 65 5.53 11.34 1.16
C ALA A 65 5.58 12.87 1.09
#